data_AF-A0A386Z7N7-F1
#
_entry.id   AF-A0A386Z7N7-F1
#
_cell.length_a   1.000
_cell.length_b   1.000
_cell.length_c   1.000
_cell.angle_alpha   90.00
_cell.angle_beta   90.00
_cell.angle_gamma   90.00
#
_symmetry.space_group_name_H-M   'P 1'
#
loop_
_entity.id
_entity.type
_entity.pdbx_description
1 polymer ?
#
loop_
_entity_poly.entity_id
_entity_poly.type
_entity_poly.pdbx_seq_one_letter_code
_entity_poly.pdbx_strand_id
1 'polypeptide(L)'
;MRELSALPEQIAEIARPYLGNGVIVELTTRHESPEPNRYRETLRGWRTPIRLLLIDIPDSAAADAAYDDWTHWIAGGGLLAVAGSRLRERASATGKFRDLATAPGLAVLQRIAACN
;
A
#
# COMPACT_ATOMS: atom_id res chain seq x y z
N MET A 1 -4.72 -23.33 7.55
CA MET A 1 -5.65 -22.21 7.75
C MET A 1 -4.94 -21.20 8.64
N ARG A 2 -4.40 -20.11 8.07
CA ARG A 2 -3.58 -19.13 8.82
C ARG A 2 -4.46 -17.92 9.08
N GLU A 3 -4.68 -17.62 10.35
CA GLU A 3 -5.51 -16.50 10.81
C GLU A 3 -4.91 -15.17 10.36
N LEU A 4 -5.52 -14.58 9.34
CA LEU A 4 -5.27 -13.22 8.86
C LEU A 4 -5.84 -12.16 9.82
N SER A 5 -6.48 -12.58 10.90
CA SER A 5 -7.11 -11.73 11.92
C SER A 5 -6.10 -10.89 12.72
N ALA A 6 -4.84 -11.31 12.83
CA ALA A 6 -3.79 -10.59 13.57
C ALA A 6 -3.03 -9.54 12.73
N LEU A 7 -3.13 -9.60 11.40
CA LEU A 7 -2.48 -8.65 10.48
C LEU A 7 -3.07 -7.23 10.58
N PRO A 8 -4.40 -7.03 10.62
CA PRO A 8 -4.99 -5.70 10.76
C PRO A 8 -4.55 -4.96 12.02
N GLU A 9 -4.47 -5.65 13.17
CA GLU A 9 -4.06 -5.03 14.43
C GLU A 9 -2.57 -4.67 14.44
N GLN A 10 -1.69 -5.55 13.95
CA GLN A 10 -0.26 -5.24 13.86
C GLN A 10 0.02 -4.12 12.85
N ILE A 11 -0.66 -4.12 11.71
CA ILE A 11 -0.59 -3.01 10.75
C ILE A 11 -1.10 -1.73 11.39
N ALA A 12 -2.21 -1.78 12.13
CA ALA A 12 -2.77 -0.61 12.80
C ALA A 12 -1.80 -0.05 13.85
N GLU A 13 -1.18 -0.90 14.67
CA GLU A 13 -0.15 -0.51 15.64
C GLU A 13 1.07 0.13 14.97
N ILE A 14 1.62 -0.50 13.93
CA ILE A 14 2.76 0.02 13.17
C ILE A 14 2.37 1.33 12.46
N ALA A 15 1.15 1.42 11.94
CA ALA A 15 0.70 2.55 11.15
C ALA A 15 0.28 3.75 12.01
N ARG A 16 -0.15 3.52 13.26
CA ARG A 16 -0.72 4.52 14.17
C ARG A 16 0.04 5.84 14.22
N PRO A 17 1.39 5.86 14.34
CA PRO A 17 2.15 7.10 14.41
C PRO A 17 2.19 7.88 13.09
N TYR A 18 1.84 7.24 11.98
CA TYR A 18 1.95 7.76 10.62
C TYR A 18 0.59 8.14 10.02
N LEU A 19 -0.51 7.86 10.73
CA LEU A 19 -1.85 8.27 10.37
C LEU A 19 -2.00 9.78 10.62
N GLY A 20 -1.86 10.57 9.56
CA GLY A 20 -2.25 11.98 9.51
C GLY A 20 -3.63 12.18 8.87
N ASN A 21 -3.96 13.41 8.47
CA ASN A 21 -5.24 13.78 7.82
C ASN A 21 -5.37 13.27 6.37
N GLY A 22 -5.27 11.97 6.12
CA GLY A 22 -5.50 11.39 4.78
C GLY A 22 -6.21 10.05 4.86
N VAL A 23 -6.25 9.33 3.75
CA VAL A 23 -7.07 8.11 3.63
C VAL A 23 -6.22 6.84 3.60
N ILE A 24 -6.86 5.73 3.97
CA ILE A 24 -6.33 4.38 3.83
C ILE A 24 -6.95 3.78 2.55
N VAL A 25 -6.11 3.20 1.70
CA VAL A 25 -6.53 2.52 0.47
C VAL A 25 -6.06 1.08 0.53
N GLU A 26 -7.00 0.15 0.35
CA GLU A 26 -6.74 -1.28 0.28
C GLU A 26 -7.06 -1.79 -1.12
N LEU A 27 -6.10 -2.50 -1.71
CA LEU A 27 -6.22 -3.13 -3.01
C LEU A 27 -6.03 -4.64 -2.81
N THR A 28 -7.13 -5.37 -2.93
CA THR A 28 -7.19 -6.82 -2.74
C THR A 28 -8.05 -7.43 -3.84
N THR A 29 -7.71 -8.65 -4.28
CA THR A 29 -8.48 -9.40 -5.28
C THR A 29 -9.56 -10.28 -4.67
N ARG A 30 -9.75 -10.24 -3.34
CA ARG A 30 -10.66 -11.17 -2.63
C ARG A 30 -12.14 -10.82 -2.74
N HIS A 31 -12.48 -9.65 -3.27
CA HIS A 31 -13.86 -9.28 -3.54
C HIS A 31 -14.16 -9.44 -5.04
N GLU A 32 -15.27 -10.13 -5.34
CA GLU A 32 -15.77 -10.37 -6.70
C GLU A 32 -15.82 -9.06 -7.51
N SER A 33 -15.12 -9.11 -8.66
CA SER A 33 -15.10 -8.15 -9.78
C SER A 33 -15.15 -6.65 -9.44
N PRO A 34 -14.02 -5.92 -9.50
CA PRO A 34 -14.09 -4.51 -9.83
C PRO A 34 -14.62 -4.43 -11.26
N GLU A 35 -15.78 -3.81 -11.47
CA GLU A 35 -16.12 -3.33 -12.81
C GLU A 35 -14.91 -2.52 -13.31
N PRO A 36 -14.23 -2.93 -14.39
CA PRO A 36 -12.95 -2.36 -14.78
C PRO A 36 -13.03 -0.84 -15.01
N ASN A 37 -14.22 -0.34 -15.33
CA ASN A 37 -14.48 1.10 -15.48
C ASN A 37 -14.38 1.86 -14.15
N ARG A 38 -14.89 1.31 -13.05
CA ARG A 38 -14.92 1.99 -11.74
C ARG A 38 -13.52 2.20 -11.15
N TYR A 39 -12.63 1.22 -11.32
CA TYR A 39 -11.22 1.36 -10.94
C TYR A 39 -10.55 2.52 -11.68
N ARG A 40 -10.74 2.59 -13.01
CA ARG A 40 -10.14 3.63 -13.85
C ARG A 40 -10.73 5.02 -13.58
N GLU A 41 -12.03 5.10 -13.35
CA GLU A 41 -12.70 6.34 -12.96
C GLU A 41 -12.19 6.86 -11.62
N THR A 42 -12.04 5.97 -10.64
CA THR A 42 -11.47 6.29 -9.33
C THR A 42 -10.07 6.85 -9.49
N LEU A 43 -9.19 6.17 -10.24
CA LEU A 43 -7.83 6.65 -10.52
C LEU A 43 -7.80 8.03 -11.18
N ARG A 44 -8.65 8.24 -12.20
CA ARG A 44 -8.72 9.52 -12.91
C ARG A 44 -9.19 10.66 -12.01
N GLY A 45 -10.16 10.40 -11.13
CA GLY A 45 -10.73 11.36 -10.19
C GLY A 45 -9.95 11.56 -8.90
N TRP A 46 -8.99 10.69 -8.58
CA TRP A 46 -8.33 10.67 -7.28
C TRP A 46 -7.47 11.90 -7.02
N ARG A 47 -7.73 12.64 -5.94
CA ARG A 47 -6.92 13.82 -5.56
C ARG A 47 -6.54 13.85 -4.07
N THR A 48 -6.90 12.81 -3.33
CA THR A 48 -6.72 12.77 -1.88
C THR A 48 -5.38 12.10 -1.53
N PRO A 49 -4.50 12.75 -0.75
CA PRO A 49 -3.25 12.10 -0.33
C PRO A 49 -3.51 10.82 0.47
N ILE A 50 -2.80 9.74 0.13
CA ILE A 50 -2.91 8.45 0.79
C ILE A 50 -1.95 8.40 1.98
N ARG A 51 -2.45 8.02 3.15
CA ARG A 51 -1.62 7.82 4.36
C ARG A 51 -1.20 6.38 4.55
N LEU A 52 -1.98 5.43 4.05
CA LEU A 52 -1.62 4.01 4.00
C LEU A 52 -2.17 3.40 2.72
N LEU A 53 -1.30 2.82 1.90
CA LEU A 53 -1.64 1.99 0.75
C LEU A 53 -1.32 0.54 1.07
N LEU A 54 -2.32 -0.33 1.08
CA LEU A 54 -2.15 -1.79 1.21
C LEU A 54 -2.39 -2.45 -0.16
N ILE A 55 -1.37 -3.16 -0.65
CA ILE A 55 -1.45 -4.00 -1.86
C ILE A 55 -1.30 -5.46 -1.43
N ASP A 56 -2.44 -6.15 -1.30
CA ASP A 56 -2.54 -7.60 -1.03
C ASP A 56 -3.16 -8.30 -2.24
N ILE A 57 -2.43 -8.26 -3.35
CA ILE A 57 -2.81 -8.87 -4.63
C ILE A 57 -1.86 -10.06 -4.91
N PRO A 58 -2.36 -11.30 -5.03
CA PRO A 58 -1.52 -12.47 -5.27
C PRO A 58 -1.00 -12.55 -6.72
N ASP A 59 -1.73 -11.98 -7.68
CA ASP A 59 -1.30 -11.93 -9.08
C ASP A 59 -0.23 -10.83 -9.26
N SER A 60 0.98 -11.22 -9.66
CA SER A 60 2.11 -10.29 -9.72
C SER A 60 1.92 -9.16 -10.74
N ALA A 61 1.24 -9.41 -11.86
CA ALA A 61 1.03 -8.39 -12.89
C ALA A 61 0.01 -7.34 -12.43
N ALA A 62 -1.08 -7.79 -11.81
CA ALA A 62 -2.07 -6.91 -11.19
C ALA A 62 -1.49 -6.13 -10.01
N ALA A 63 -0.64 -6.76 -9.19
CA ALA A 63 0.04 -6.10 -8.07
C ALA A 63 1.01 -5.00 -8.56
N ASP A 64 1.76 -5.26 -9.63
CA ASP A 64 2.63 -4.26 -10.25
C ASP A 64 1.84 -3.10 -10.85
N ALA A 65 0.73 -3.38 -11.54
CA ALA A 65 -0.14 -2.34 -12.10
C ALA A 65 -0.75 -1.46 -10.99
N ALA A 66 -1.25 -2.08 -9.92
CA ALA A 66 -1.74 -1.38 -8.74
C ALA A 66 -0.64 -0.53 -8.09
N TYR A 67 0.58 -1.05 -7.99
CA TYR A 67 1.73 -0.30 -7.49
C TYR A 67 1.97 0.97 -8.31
N ASP A 68 2.02 0.85 -9.64
CA ASP A 68 2.28 1.99 -10.53
C ASP A 68 1.16 3.04 -10.50
N ASP A 69 -0.09 2.58 -10.45
CA ASP A 69 -1.27 3.44 -10.41
C ASP A 69 -1.39 4.24 -9.10
N TRP A 70 -0.98 3.67 -7.97
CA TRP A 70 -1.33 4.21 -6.64
C TRP A 70 -0.17 4.74 -5.81
N THR A 71 1.04 4.21 -5.97
CA THR A 71 2.16 4.49 -5.05
C THR A 71 2.55 5.97 -5.02
N HIS A 72 2.38 6.68 -6.14
CA HIS A 72 2.70 8.09 -6.24
C HIS A 72 1.75 9.01 -5.44
N TRP A 73 0.56 8.53 -5.04
CA TRP A 73 -0.41 9.25 -4.21
C TRP A 73 -0.11 9.20 -2.71
N ILE A 74 0.83 8.35 -2.27
CA ILE A 74 1.19 8.24 -0.86
C ILE A 74 1.78 9.57 -0.39
N ALA A 75 1.28 10.19 0.67
CA ALA A 75 1.84 11.43 1.19
C ALA A 75 3.28 11.21 1.72
N GLY A 76 4.07 12.28 1.80
CA GLY A 76 5.34 12.24 2.55
C GLY A 76 5.08 11.79 4.00
N GLY A 77 5.85 10.82 4.48
CA GLY A 77 5.65 10.18 5.77
C GLY A 77 4.53 9.13 5.82
N GLY A 78 3.75 8.96 4.75
CA GLY A 78 2.74 7.90 4.61
C GLY A 78 3.36 6.52 4.37
N LEU A 79 2.50 5.50 4.35
CA LEU A 79 2.92 4.10 4.38
C LEU A 79 2.50 3.33 3.13
N LEU A 80 3.34 2.37 2.76
CA LEU A 80 3.11 1.33 1.77
C LEU A 80 3.22 -0.03 2.48
N ALA A 81 2.15 -0.80 2.45
CA ALA A 81 2.12 -2.18 2.92
C ALA A 81 1.93 -3.11 1.70
N VAL A 82 2.83 -4.08 1.53
CA VAL A 82 2.81 -4.99 0.36
C VAL A 82 2.96 -6.44 0.79
N ALA A 83 2.19 -7.31 0.16
CA ALA A 83 2.38 -8.75 0.27
C ALA A 83 3.56 -9.21 -0.60
N GLY A 84 4.52 -9.92 0.01
CA GLY A 84 5.67 -10.51 -0.68
C GLY A 84 6.90 -9.59 -0.84
N SER A 85 8.05 -10.20 -1.16
CA SER A 85 9.34 -9.51 -1.21
C SER A 85 9.54 -8.67 -2.47
N ARG A 86 8.92 -9.04 -3.59
CA ARG A 86 9.12 -8.38 -4.90
C ARG A 86 8.79 -6.89 -4.88
N LEU A 87 7.58 -6.52 -4.45
CA LEU A 87 7.18 -5.11 -4.41
C LEU A 87 7.94 -4.34 -3.32
N ARG A 88 8.32 -5.00 -2.23
CA ARG A 88 9.19 -4.41 -1.21
C ARG A 88 10.55 -4.05 -1.81
N GLU A 89 11.21 -4.98 -2.47
CA GLU A 89 12.50 -4.78 -3.14
C GLU A 89 12.40 -3.67 -4.20
N ARG A 90 11.34 -3.71 -5.02
CA ARG A 90 11.04 -2.68 -6.02
C ARG A 90 10.90 -1.29 -5.37
N ALA A 91 10.14 -1.18 -4.29
CA ALA A 91 9.93 0.08 -3.58
C ALA A 91 11.21 0.60 -2.94
N SER A 92 11.98 -0.26 -2.28
CA SER A 92 13.26 0.09 -1.68
C SER A 92 14.29 0.54 -2.72
N ALA A 93 14.31 -0.09 -3.89
CA ALA A 93 15.20 0.27 -5.00
C ALA A 93 14.96 1.70 -5.53
N THR A 94 13.78 2.29 -5.31
CA THR A 94 13.50 3.67 -5.72
C THR A 94 14.20 4.72 -4.86
N GLY A 95 14.68 4.35 -3.67
CA GLY A 95 15.20 5.29 -2.67
C GLY A 95 14.14 6.21 -2.05
N LYS A 96 12.87 6.11 -2.46
CA LYS A 96 11.74 6.93 -1.94
C LYS A 96 11.07 6.30 -0.72
N PHE A 97 11.38 5.05 -0.43
CA PHE A 97 10.77 4.28 0.64
C PHE A 97 11.84 3.73 1.58
N ARG A 98 11.53 3.78 2.88
CA ARG A 98 12.33 3.18 3.96
C ARG A 98 11.54 2.04 4.58
N ASP A 99 12.13 0.85 4.66
CA ASP A 99 11.55 -0.28 5.41
C ASP A 99 11.36 0.10 6.89
N LEU A 100 10.17 -0.15 7.44
CA LEU A 100 9.87 0.05 8.86
C LEU A 100 9.82 -1.28 9.62
N ALA A 101 9.08 -2.25 9.08
CA ALA A 101 8.86 -3.53 9.73
C ALA A 101 8.38 -4.57 8.72
N THR A 102 8.65 -5.85 9.01
CA THR A 102 8.11 -6.99 8.27
C THR A 102 7.29 -7.85 9.22
N ALA A 103 6.00 -7.95 9.00
CA ALA A 103 5.16 -9.00 9.58
C ALA A 103 5.25 -10.25 8.67
N PRO A 104 4.99 -11.48 9.17
CA PRO A 104 5.01 -12.66 8.32
C PRO A 104 4.05 -12.55 7.13
N GLY A 105 4.62 -12.37 5.93
CA GLY A 105 3.86 -12.23 4.69
C GLY A 105 3.53 -10.79 4.27
N LEU A 106 3.89 -9.77 5.07
CA LEU A 106 3.61 -8.37 4.77
C LEU A 106 4.79 -7.47 5.13
N ALA A 107 5.26 -6.69 4.16
CA ALA A 107 6.29 -5.67 4.37
C ALA A 107 5.65 -4.27 4.47
N VAL A 108 6.07 -3.48 5.45
CA VAL A 108 5.62 -2.10 5.65
C VAL A 108 6.79 -1.15 5.44
N LEU A 109 6.64 -0.23 4.49
CA LEU A 109 7.60 0.79 4.14
C LEU A 109 6.99 2.18 4.33
N GLN A 110 7.80 3.14 4.78
CA GLN A 110 7.42 4.55 4.86
C GLN A 110 7.92 5.31 3.64
N ARG A 111 7.05 6.09 3.00
CA ARG A 111 7.46 7.07 2.00
C ARG A 111 8.26 8.16 2.68
N ILE A 112 9.52 8.28 2.31
CA ILE A 112 10.39 9.35 2.78
C ILE A 112 9.81 10.65 2.26
N ALA A 113 9.55 11.62 3.15
CA ALA A 113 9.20 12.95 2.72
C ALA A 113 10.36 13.47 1.87
N ALA A 114 10.10 13.82 0.61
CA ALA A 114 11.03 14.70 -0.08
C ALA A 114 11.09 15.97 0.78
N CYS A 115 12.26 16.27 1.33
CA CYS A 115 12.48 17.58 1.92
C CYS A 115 12.17 18.60 0.82
N ASN A 116 11.14 19.43 1.03
CA ASN A 116 11.02 20.70 0.32
C ASN A 116 12.01 21.69 0.95
#